data_AF-A0A7L8CV77-F1
#
_entry.id   AF-A0A7L8CV77-F1
#
_cell.length_a   1.000
_cell.length_b   1.000
_cell.length_c   1.000
_cell.angle_alpha   90.00
_cell.angle_beta   90.00
_cell.angle_gamma   90.00
#
_symmetry.space_group_name_H-M   'P 1'
#
loop_
_entity.id
_entity.type
_entity.pdbx_description
1 polymer ?
#
loop_
_entity_poly.entity_id
_entity_poly.type
_entity_poly.pdbx_seq_one_letter_code
_entity_poly.pdbx_strand_id
1 'polypeptide(L)'
;MKRNHWWLAAILGGVVLASSMAACAAGGDAAFLPGPGYAEVDVDALDGEAYYTPARFPDMAGSVFLPDADLAAPVRAMLLVESREGLLPHARYRVTYQLTSAADDPDLTRSHVEVTRFNLGPAFRESLLDSVPAEHLAGPEEFGVGPDVSWRFEMSPMRAMTAGIDRASRKELSVAEAAAMDCLGVPCNGQASADGPQGAWTPQDAPSLPVKYRLSIDESPNPARVVEELLAVMGEDAEQPTGFVAGSPRLVFVVSANAEGQDLMTTALGRNSVVFDDEIGTMWVRSLQMPGLPVDISTFMQPRE
;
A
#
# COMPACT_ATOMS: atom_id res chain seq x y z
N MET A 1 -58.43 -67.05 8.04
CA MET A 1 -57.01 -67.40 7.77
C MET A 1 -56.41 -66.25 6.97
N LYS A 2 -55.38 -65.49 7.33
CA LYS A 2 -54.44 -65.38 8.45
C LYS A 2 -54.07 -63.89 8.55
N ARG A 3 -54.06 -63.33 9.77
CA ARG A 3 -53.37 -62.06 10.13
C ARG A 3 -51.85 -62.27 10.03
N ASN A 4 -51.09 -61.22 9.70
CA ASN A 4 -49.74 -60.91 10.23
C ASN A 4 -49.32 -59.48 9.79
N HIS A 5 -49.19 -58.52 10.72
CA HIS A 5 -47.97 -58.11 11.47
C HIS A 5 -46.94 -57.41 10.55
N TRP A 6 -46.93 -56.08 10.49
CA TRP A 6 -46.09 -55.15 11.29
C TRP A 6 -44.58 -55.40 11.15
N TRP A 7 -43.87 -54.49 10.47
CA TRP A 7 -42.53 -54.01 10.87
C TRP A 7 -42.37 -52.55 10.46
N LEU A 8 -42.23 -51.67 11.45
CA LEU A 8 -41.73 -50.31 11.32
C LEU A 8 -40.21 -50.36 11.04
N ALA A 9 -39.74 -49.58 10.09
CA ALA A 9 -38.33 -49.18 10.00
C ALA A 9 -38.24 -47.70 10.37
N ALA A 10 -37.74 -47.43 11.58
CA ALA A 10 -37.42 -46.10 12.05
C ALA A 10 -36.12 -45.63 11.38
N ILE A 11 -36.17 -44.54 10.61
CA ILE A 11 -34.98 -43.86 10.09
C ILE A 11 -34.46 -42.96 11.21
N LEU A 12 -33.39 -43.41 11.87
CA LEU A 12 -32.54 -42.57 12.73
C LEU A 12 -31.78 -41.58 11.84
N GLY A 13 -32.33 -40.39 11.67
CA GLY A 13 -31.61 -39.23 11.15
C GLY A 13 -30.61 -38.74 12.19
N GLY A 14 -29.37 -39.20 12.10
CA GLY A 14 -28.26 -38.67 12.89
C GLY A 14 -28.00 -37.22 12.50
N VAL A 15 -28.24 -36.31 13.44
CA VAL A 15 -27.73 -34.93 13.37
C VAL A 15 -26.22 -35.02 13.56
N VAL A 16 -25.47 -34.85 12.48
CA VAL A 16 -24.03 -34.59 12.55
C VAL A 16 -23.89 -33.15 13.05
N LEU A 17 -23.60 -33.01 14.34
CA LEU A 17 -23.06 -31.77 14.90
C LEU A 17 -21.68 -31.56 14.28
N ALA A 18 -21.59 -30.74 13.24
CA ALA A 18 -20.33 -30.28 12.70
C ALA A 18 -19.67 -29.38 13.76
N SER A 19 -18.65 -29.91 14.42
CA SER A 19 -17.75 -29.16 15.28
C SER A 19 -16.95 -28.18 14.41
N SER A 20 -17.42 -26.95 14.28
CA SER A 20 -16.62 -25.85 13.73
C SER A 20 -15.66 -25.36 14.81
N MET A 21 -14.49 -25.97 14.88
CA MET A 21 -13.32 -25.43 15.58
C MET A 21 -12.08 -25.55 14.71
N ALA A 22 -11.34 -24.44 14.63
CA ALA A 22 -9.96 -24.32 14.17
C ALA A 22 -9.69 -24.51 12.67
N ALA A 23 -10.06 -23.53 11.85
CA ALA A 23 -9.24 -23.16 10.69
C ALA A 23 -8.09 -22.28 11.19
N CYS A 24 -7.10 -22.88 11.85
CA CYS A 24 -5.87 -22.19 12.26
C CYS A 24 -5.03 -21.86 11.02
N ALA A 25 -4.98 -20.57 10.66
CA ALA A 25 -3.80 -19.77 10.28
C ALA A 25 -2.68 -20.34 9.37
N ALA A 26 -2.89 -21.42 8.60
CA ALA A 26 -1.83 -22.04 7.79
C ALA A 26 -2.01 -21.86 6.26
N GLY A 27 -2.89 -20.97 5.79
CA GLY A 27 -3.22 -20.86 4.37
C GLY A 27 -3.46 -19.46 3.81
N GLY A 28 -3.28 -18.40 4.61
CA GLY A 28 -3.51 -17.01 4.17
C GLY A 28 -2.37 -16.47 3.31
N ASP A 29 -1.13 -16.61 3.77
CA ASP A 29 0.07 -16.02 3.17
C ASP A 29 0.31 -16.53 1.75
N ALA A 30 0.11 -17.83 1.53
CA ALA A 30 0.31 -18.46 0.22
C ALA A 30 -0.65 -17.94 -0.87
N ALA A 31 -1.77 -17.30 -0.48
CA ALA A 31 -2.71 -16.70 -1.42
C ALA A 31 -2.31 -15.28 -1.86
N PHE A 32 -1.34 -14.64 -1.17
CA PHE A 32 -0.92 -13.29 -1.48
C PHE A 32 -0.11 -13.23 -2.79
N LEU A 33 0.88 -14.13 -2.95
CA LEU A 33 1.78 -14.17 -4.11
C LEU A 33 1.74 -15.50 -4.90
N PRO A 34 1.63 -15.46 -6.24
CA PRO A 34 1.48 -14.24 -7.06
C PRO A 34 0.10 -13.61 -6.92
N GLY A 35 -0.93 -14.40 -6.62
CA GLY A 35 -2.33 -13.99 -6.59
C GLY A 35 -2.98 -14.01 -7.99
N PRO A 36 -4.33 -13.97 -8.09
CA PRO A 36 -5.03 -14.03 -9.37
C PRO A 36 -4.71 -12.85 -10.30
N GLY A 37 -4.27 -13.16 -11.53
CA GLY A 37 -3.98 -12.17 -12.57
C GLY A 37 -2.62 -11.47 -12.45
N TYR A 38 -1.81 -11.83 -11.46
CA TYR A 38 -0.43 -11.35 -11.33
C TYR A 38 0.54 -12.33 -12.00
N ALA A 39 1.55 -11.78 -12.66
CA ALA A 39 2.72 -12.51 -13.14
C ALA A 39 3.86 -12.39 -12.13
N GLU A 40 4.50 -13.51 -11.80
CA GLU A 40 5.70 -13.52 -10.96
C GLU A 40 6.86 -12.81 -11.66
N VAL A 41 7.67 -12.10 -10.89
CA VAL A 41 8.81 -11.32 -11.37
C VAL A 41 10.08 -11.86 -10.76
N ASP A 42 11.14 -11.96 -11.57
CA ASP A 42 12.47 -12.32 -11.11
C ASP A 42 13.02 -11.23 -10.17
N VAL A 43 13.21 -11.59 -8.90
CA VAL A 43 13.64 -10.66 -7.85
C VAL A 43 15.08 -10.21 -8.04
N ASP A 44 15.95 -11.06 -8.61
CA ASP A 44 17.36 -10.74 -8.85
C ASP A 44 17.52 -9.61 -9.89
N ALA A 45 16.49 -9.38 -10.69
CA ALA A 45 16.50 -8.27 -11.62
C ALA A 45 16.18 -6.93 -10.93
N LEU A 46 15.45 -6.92 -9.80
CA LEU A 46 14.73 -5.76 -9.26
C LEU A 46 15.62 -4.70 -8.61
N ASP A 47 16.68 -5.11 -7.91
CA ASP A 47 17.58 -4.23 -7.15
C ASP A 47 19.00 -4.19 -7.76
N GLY A 48 19.08 -4.18 -9.09
CA GLY A 48 20.33 -4.03 -9.84
C GLY A 48 20.74 -2.59 -10.17
N GLU A 49 21.58 -2.42 -11.19
CA GLU A 49 22.14 -1.11 -11.62
C GLU A 49 21.05 -0.06 -11.97
N ALA A 50 19.90 -0.50 -12.51
CA ALA A 50 18.79 0.39 -12.83
C ALA A 50 18.08 0.96 -11.58
N TYR A 51 18.18 0.26 -10.46
CA TYR A 51 17.63 0.68 -9.17
C TYR A 51 18.63 1.55 -8.41
N TYR A 52 19.88 1.12 -8.29
CA TYR A 52 20.95 1.86 -7.60
C TYR A 52 21.59 2.93 -8.48
N THR A 53 20.87 4.03 -8.69
CA THR A 53 21.35 5.18 -9.47
C THR A 53 21.67 6.39 -8.57
N PRO A 54 22.63 7.25 -8.93
CA PRO A 54 22.90 8.50 -8.20
C PRO A 54 21.69 9.46 -8.16
N ALA A 55 20.82 9.39 -9.16
CA ALA A 55 19.60 10.20 -9.18
C ALA A 55 18.62 9.77 -8.07
N ARG A 56 18.49 8.46 -7.83
CA ARG A 56 17.61 7.92 -6.79
C ARG A 56 18.25 7.95 -5.41
N PHE A 57 19.53 7.63 -5.33
CA PHE A 57 20.32 7.56 -4.10
C PHE A 57 21.54 8.49 -4.19
N PRO A 58 21.37 9.81 -3.95
CA PRO A 58 22.44 10.79 -4.10
C PRO A 58 23.69 10.50 -3.25
N ASP A 59 23.49 9.93 -2.06
CA ASP A 59 24.55 9.68 -1.08
C ASP A 59 25.04 8.21 -1.08
N MET A 60 24.77 7.44 -2.14
CA MET A 60 25.10 6.00 -2.21
C MET A 60 26.60 5.69 -2.03
N ALA A 61 27.50 6.63 -2.34
CA ALA A 61 28.94 6.46 -2.18
C ALA A 61 29.43 6.74 -0.74
N GLY A 62 28.57 7.22 0.15
CA GLY A 62 28.92 7.63 1.52
C GLY A 62 28.94 6.50 2.55
N SER A 63 28.57 5.27 2.17
CA SER A 63 28.43 4.14 3.09
C SER A 63 28.96 2.84 2.49
N VAL A 64 29.33 1.90 3.37
CA VAL A 64 29.64 0.51 2.99
C VAL A 64 28.37 -0.36 2.87
N PHE A 65 27.25 0.12 3.39
CA PHE A 65 25.94 -0.52 3.26
C PHE A 65 25.19 0.02 2.04
N LEU A 66 24.28 -0.78 1.50
CA LEU A 66 23.37 -0.33 0.45
C LEU A 66 22.49 0.83 0.97
N PRO A 67 22.20 1.83 0.14
CA PRO A 67 21.49 3.03 0.60
C PRO A 67 20.04 2.77 1.03
N ASP A 68 19.48 1.62 0.67
CA ASP A 68 18.14 1.18 1.06
C ASP A 68 18.14 0.08 2.14
N ALA A 69 19.30 -0.21 2.74
CA ALA A 69 19.47 -1.35 3.64
C ALA A 69 18.56 -1.32 4.86
N ASP A 70 18.29 -0.14 5.41
CA ASP A 70 17.48 0.06 6.60
C ASP A 70 16.11 0.72 6.29
N LEU A 71 15.68 0.71 5.02
CA LEU A 71 14.33 1.16 4.66
C LEU A 71 13.28 0.13 5.07
N ALA A 72 12.15 0.63 5.58
CA ALA A 72 10.96 -0.18 5.80
C ALA A 72 10.43 -0.74 4.47
N ALA A 73 9.86 -1.95 4.51
CA ALA A 73 9.33 -2.65 3.34
C ALA A 73 8.40 -1.81 2.45
N PRO A 74 7.39 -1.07 2.97
CA PRO A 74 6.52 -0.26 2.10
C PRO A 74 7.29 0.85 1.35
N VAL A 75 8.30 1.45 1.98
CA VAL A 75 9.12 2.51 1.36
C VAL A 75 10.01 1.92 0.27
N ARG A 76 10.70 0.81 0.57
CA ARG A 76 11.53 0.11 -0.42
C ARG A 76 10.70 -0.36 -1.62
N ALA A 77 9.52 -0.93 -1.38
CA ALA A 77 8.60 -1.36 -2.43
C ALA A 77 8.20 -0.21 -3.37
N MET A 78 7.90 0.98 -2.84
CA MET A 78 7.59 2.15 -3.67
C MET A 78 8.76 2.56 -4.57
N LEU A 79 9.99 2.59 -4.03
CA LEU A 79 11.19 2.90 -4.81
C LEU A 79 11.46 1.87 -5.92
N LEU A 80 11.20 0.58 -5.64
CA LEU A 80 11.30 -0.49 -6.62
C LEU A 80 10.28 -0.30 -7.75
N VAL A 81 9.01 -0.04 -7.41
CA VAL A 81 7.96 0.25 -8.41
C VAL A 81 8.30 1.46 -9.26
N GLU A 82 8.76 2.54 -8.64
CA GLU A 82 9.23 3.74 -9.34
C GLU A 82 10.32 3.41 -10.37
N SER A 83 11.30 2.57 -9.99
CA SER A 83 12.40 2.19 -10.87
C SER A 83 11.96 1.35 -12.07
N ARG A 84 10.86 0.61 -11.95
CA ARG A 84 10.36 -0.31 -12.99
C ARG A 84 9.31 0.32 -13.89
N GLU A 85 8.44 1.13 -13.31
CA GLU A 85 7.28 1.68 -13.99
C GLU A 85 7.50 3.13 -14.44
N GLY A 86 8.63 3.73 -14.06
CA GLY A 86 8.92 5.12 -14.29
C GLY A 86 8.06 6.06 -13.45
N LEU A 87 8.11 7.33 -13.81
CA LEU A 87 7.40 8.41 -13.12
C LEU A 87 6.17 8.82 -13.92
N LEU A 88 5.16 9.28 -13.20
CA LEU A 88 3.95 9.87 -13.77
C LEU A 88 3.76 11.28 -13.16
N PRO A 89 3.47 12.31 -13.97
CA PRO A 89 3.24 13.66 -13.47
C PRO A 89 2.05 13.74 -12.50
N HIS A 90 0.99 12.99 -12.78
CA HIS A 90 -0.23 12.91 -11.98
C HIS A 90 -0.52 11.45 -11.61
N ALA A 91 -0.35 11.10 -10.34
CA ALA A 91 -0.49 9.72 -9.90
C ALA A 91 -1.13 9.60 -8.51
N ARG A 92 -1.85 8.50 -8.32
CA ARG A 92 -2.23 8.02 -6.99
C ARG A 92 -1.58 6.69 -6.71
N TYR A 93 -1.07 6.52 -5.51
CA TYR A 93 -0.51 5.29 -4.99
C TYR A 93 -1.39 4.79 -3.86
N ARG A 94 -1.79 3.53 -3.92
CA ARG A 94 -2.37 2.79 -2.81
C ARG A 94 -1.37 1.74 -2.35
N VAL A 95 -0.81 1.92 -1.17
CA VAL A 95 0.15 1.01 -0.55
C VAL A 95 -0.54 0.29 0.59
N THR A 96 -0.64 -1.03 0.50
CA THR A 96 -1.09 -1.87 1.62
C THR A 96 0.09 -2.59 2.22
N TYR A 97 0.13 -2.68 3.54
CA TYR A 97 1.24 -3.27 4.27
C TYR A 97 0.72 -4.10 5.44
N GLN A 98 1.26 -5.32 5.55
CA GLN A 98 1.08 -6.20 6.70
C GLN A 98 2.45 -6.78 7.07
N LEU A 99 2.90 -6.51 8.29
CA LEU A 99 4.00 -7.25 8.88
C LEU A 99 3.42 -8.46 9.60
N THR A 100 3.93 -9.64 9.28
CA THR A 100 3.49 -10.90 9.86
C THR A 100 4.65 -11.61 10.50
N SER A 101 4.36 -12.51 11.42
CA SER A 101 5.34 -13.44 11.98
C SER A 101 4.71 -14.82 12.13
N ALA A 102 5.53 -15.86 12.08
CA ALA A 102 5.04 -17.21 12.34
C ALA A 102 4.66 -17.35 13.83
N ALA A 103 3.62 -18.11 14.13
CA ALA A 103 3.18 -18.31 15.51
C ALA A 103 4.20 -19.14 16.33
N ASP A 104 4.91 -20.04 15.66
CA ASP A 104 5.97 -20.89 16.21
C ASP A 104 7.36 -20.26 16.15
N ASP A 105 7.53 -19.18 15.38
CA ASP A 105 8.76 -18.40 15.32
C ASP A 105 8.44 -16.90 15.15
N PRO A 106 8.16 -16.18 16.26
CA PRO A 106 7.75 -14.77 16.21
C PRO A 106 8.89 -13.84 15.76
N ASP A 107 10.14 -14.29 15.80
CA ASP A 107 11.30 -13.52 15.36
C ASP A 107 11.44 -13.55 13.82
N LEU A 108 10.87 -14.57 13.16
CA LEU A 108 10.78 -14.64 11.71
C LEU A 108 9.62 -13.80 11.19
N THR A 109 9.92 -12.54 10.88
CA THR A 109 8.96 -11.62 10.30
C THR A 109 8.95 -11.64 8.77
N ARG A 110 7.76 -11.42 8.20
CA ARG A 110 7.54 -11.26 6.76
C ARG A 110 6.67 -10.03 6.50
N SER A 111 7.14 -9.18 5.62
CA SER A 111 6.41 -8.01 5.13
C SER A 111 5.67 -8.38 3.86
N HIS A 112 4.36 -8.20 3.86
CA HIS A 112 3.51 -8.30 2.67
C HIS A 112 3.13 -6.88 2.24
N VAL A 113 3.62 -6.45 1.08
CA VAL A 113 3.38 -5.11 0.55
C VAL A 113 2.68 -5.22 -0.80
N GLU A 114 1.60 -4.48 -1.00
CA GLU A 114 1.02 -4.24 -2.33
C GLU A 114 1.09 -2.75 -2.62
N VAL A 115 1.76 -2.36 -3.71
CA VAL A 115 1.81 -0.99 -4.22
C VAL A 115 1.03 -0.94 -5.52
N THR A 116 -0.08 -0.22 -5.53
CA THR A 116 -0.86 0.04 -6.73
C THR A 116 -0.70 1.49 -7.15
N ARG A 117 -0.23 1.73 -8.37
CA ARG A 117 -0.10 3.07 -8.98
C ARG A 117 -1.20 3.26 -10.03
N PHE A 118 -1.97 4.32 -9.87
CA PHE A 118 -2.99 4.77 -10.81
C PHE A 118 -2.48 5.98 -11.58
N ASN A 119 -2.59 5.94 -12.91
CA ASN A 119 -2.29 7.04 -13.80
C ASN A 119 -3.51 7.97 -13.90
N LEU A 120 -3.42 9.14 -13.26
CA LEU A 120 -4.51 10.12 -13.27
C LEU A 120 -4.42 11.10 -14.44
N GLY A 121 -3.31 11.09 -15.18
CA GLY A 121 -3.05 11.98 -16.31
C GLY A 121 -4.18 12.05 -17.34
N PRO A 122 -4.68 10.90 -17.86
CA PRO A 122 -5.77 10.91 -18.82
C PRO A 122 -7.05 11.58 -18.30
N ALA A 123 -7.44 11.29 -17.05
CA ALA A 123 -8.64 11.89 -16.44
C ALA A 123 -8.46 13.39 -16.18
N PHE A 124 -7.26 13.82 -15.81
CA PHE A 124 -6.91 15.24 -15.63
C PHE A 124 -6.96 16.00 -16.96
N ARG A 125 -6.40 15.40 -18.01
CA ARG A 125 -6.44 16.00 -19.35
C ARG A 125 -7.88 16.10 -19.86
N GLU A 126 -8.69 15.08 -19.62
CA GLU A 126 -10.11 15.06 -20.00
C GLU A 126 -10.89 16.19 -19.30
N SER A 127 -10.70 16.39 -17.98
CA SER A 127 -11.39 17.48 -17.26
C SER A 127 -10.96 18.87 -17.72
N LEU A 128 -9.72 19.05 -18.17
CA LEU A 128 -9.25 20.34 -18.69
C LEU A 128 -9.85 20.68 -20.06
N LEU A 129 -10.22 19.69 -20.88
CA LEU A 129 -10.86 19.94 -22.17
C LEU A 129 -12.23 20.64 -22.06
N ASP A 130 -12.86 20.59 -20.89
CA ASP A 130 -14.10 21.32 -20.61
C ASP A 130 -13.90 22.84 -20.53
N SER A 131 -12.66 23.30 -20.30
CA SER A 131 -12.34 24.71 -20.06
C SER A 131 -11.23 25.27 -20.96
N VAL A 132 -10.39 24.41 -21.54
CA VAL A 132 -9.26 24.78 -22.40
C VAL A 132 -9.42 24.15 -23.79
N PRO A 133 -9.43 24.94 -24.88
CA PRO A 133 -9.45 24.38 -26.23
C PRO A 133 -8.28 23.43 -26.46
N ALA A 134 -8.54 22.30 -27.13
CA ALA A 134 -7.55 21.24 -27.33
C ALA A 134 -6.25 21.71 -28.00
N GLU A 135 -6.31 22.74 -28.85
CA GLU A 135 -5.16 23.37 -29.52
C GLU A 135 -4.24 24.17 -28.58
N HIS A 136 -4.71 24.51 -27.39
CA HIS A 136 -3.94 25.19 -26.34
C HIS A 136 -3.61 24.28 -25.16
N LEU A 137 -4.09 23.04 -25.19
CA LEU A 137 -3.80 22.04 -24.17
C LEU A 137 -2.56 21.25 -24.54
N ALA A 138 -1.74 20.94 -23.54
CA ALA A 138 -0.57 20.10 -23.71
C ALA A 138 -0.94 18.69 -24.24
N GLY A 139 0.05 18.04 -24.86
CA GLY A 139 -0.10 16.68 -25.37
C GLY A 139 -0.33 15.66 -24.24
N PRO A 140 -0.88 14.46 -24.53
CA PRO A 140 -1.11 13.42 -23.52
C PRO A 140 0.14 13.04 -22.71
N GLU A 141 1.31 13.06 -23.32
CA GLU A 141 2.60 12.72 -22.66
C GLU A 141 2.90 13.63 -21.46
N GLU A 142 2.54 14.92 -21.53
CA GLU A 142 2.76 15.89 -20.45
C GLU A 142 1.88 15.61 -19.22
N PHE A 143 0.75 14.91 -19.41
CA PHE A 143 -0.11 14.48 -18.32
C PHE A 143 0.27 13.11 -17.77
N GLY A 144 1.04 12.33 -18.53
CA GLY A 144 1.40 10.95 -18.21
C GLY A 144 0.59 9.93 -18.99
N VAL A 145 1.30 9.01 -19.65
CA VAL A 145 0.73 7.87 -20.36
C VAL A 145 1.19 6.57 -19.72
N GLY A 146 0.40 5.52 -19.94
CA GLY A 146 0.70 4.18 -19.43
C GLY A 146 -0.40 3.67 -18.50
N PRO A 147 -0.31 2.39 -18.13
CA PRO A 147 -1.37 1.71 -17.43
C PRO A 147 -1.38 1.96 -15.93
N ASP A 148 -2.53 1.65 -15.32
CA ASP A 148 -2.64 1.39 -13.90
C ASP A 148 -1.99 0.04 -13.59
N VAL A 149 -1.14 0.00 -12.57
CA VAL A 149 -0.32 -1.17 -12.26
C VAL A 149 -0.35 -1.48 -10.78
N SER A 150 -0.32 -2.76 -10.45
CA SER A 150 -0.18 -3.24 -9.08
C SER A 150 0.99 -4.19 -8.96
N TRP A 151 1.78 -3.97 -7.92
CA TRP A 151 2.93 -4.77 -7.56
C TRP A 151 2.76 -5.34 -6.17
N ARG A 152 3.10 -6.62 -6.00
CA ARG A 152 3.12 -7.28 -4.70
C ARG A 152 4.53 -7.74 -4.39
N PHE A 153 4.90 -7.61 -3.13
CA PHE A 153 6.18 -8.03 -2.61
C PHE A 153 6.00 -8.80 -1.30
N GLU A 154 6.73 -9.90 -1.19
CA GLU A 154 7.06 -10.50 0.09
C GLU A 154 8.51 -10.15 0.39
N MET A 155 8.73 -9.57 1.56
CA MET A 155 10.05 -9.14 1.99
C MET A 155 10.34 -9.64 3.40
N SER A 156 11.59 -9.97 3.68
CA SER A 156 12.05 -10.38 5.01
C SER A 156 13.45 -9.84 5.29
N PRO A 157 13.87 -9.76 6.57
CA PRO A 157 15.23 -9.39 6.90
C PRO A 157 16.24 -10.37 6.27
N MET A 158 17.13 -9.87 5.40
CA MET A 158 18.10 -10.69 4.68
C MET A 158 19.41 -9.95 4.48
N ARG A 159 20.54 -10.57 4.87
CA ARG A 159 21.91 -10.07 4.58
C ARG A 159 22.09 -8.55 4.81
N ALA A 160 21.87 -8.10 6.04
CA ALA A 160 21.96 -6.69 6.45
C ALA A 160 20.92 -5.74 5.79
N MET A 161 19.90 -6.28 5.11
CA MET A 161 18.71 -5.56 4.70
C MET A 161 17.58 -5.79 5.69
N THR A 162 16.90 -4.73 6.12
CA THR A 162 15.66 -4.79 6.89
C THR A 162 14.52 -5.42 6.08
N ALA A 163 14.48 -5.16 4.77
CA ALA A 163 13.43 -5.64 3.88
C ALA A 163 14.00 -6.21 2.56
N GLY A 164 14.71 -7.34 2.63
CA GLY A 164 15.16 -8.10 1.46
C GLY A 164 13.99 -8.64 0.62
N ILE A 165 14.12 -8.75 -0.71
CA ILE A 165 13.02 -9.20 -1.58
C ILE A 165 13.02 -10.73 -1.64
N ASP A 166 12.00 -11.38 -1.10
CA ASP A 166 11.84 -12.84 -1.21
C ASP A 166 11.13 -13.21 -2.52
N ARG A 167 10.04 -12.48 -2.83
CA ARG A 167 9.20 -12.71 -4.00
C ARG A 167 8.56 -11.42 -4.46
N ALA A 168 8.29 -11.32 -5.76
CA ALA A 168 7.58 -10.20 -6.35
C ALA A 168 6.61 -10.66 -7.44
N SER A 169 5.51 -9.94 -7.61
CA SER A 169 4.61 -10.12 -8.75
C SER A 169 4.06 -8.78 -9.24
N ARG A 170 3.71 -8.72 -10.52
CA ARG A 170 3.17 -7.54 -11.19
C ARG A 170 1.85 -7.88 -11.88
N LYS A 171 0.93 -6.93 -11.86
CA LYS A 171 -0.30 -6.94 -12.64
C LYS A 171 -0.55 -5.58 -13.27
N GLU A 172 -0.96 -5.60 -14.53
CA GLU A 172 -1.62 -4.46 -15.16
C GLU A 172 -3.12 -4.54 -14.86
N LEU A 173 -3.69 -3.44 -14.36
CA LEU A 173 -5.10 -3.39 -14.00
C LEU A 173 -5.95 -3.03 -15.22
N SER A 174 -7.07 -3.71 -15.39
CA SER A 174 -8.11 -3.25 -16.31
C SER A 174 -8.79 -1.98 -15.78
N VAL A 175 -9.38 -1.19 -16.68
CA VAL A 175 -10.16 0.02 -16.32
C VAL A 175 -11.25 -0.31 -15.29
N ALA A 176 -11.92 -1.46 -15.43
CA ALA A 176 -12.97 -1.88 -14.51
C ALA A 176 -12.42 -2.25 -13.13
N GLU A 177 -11.25 -2.90 -13.06
CA GLU A 177 -10.60 -3.20 -11.79
C GLU A 177 -10.15 -1.92 -11.09
N ALA A 178 -9.47 -1.01 -11.81
CA ALA A 178 -9.01 0.25 -11.25
C ALA A 178 -10.15 1.13 -10.72
N ALA A 179 -11.27 1.21 -11.46
CA ALA A 179 -12.45 1.96 -11.05
C ALA A 179 -13.19 1.35 -9.84
N ALA A 180 -13.03 0.05 -9.59
CA ALA A 180 -13.65 -0.64 -8.45
C ALA A 180 -12.82 -0.55 -7.16
N MET A 181 -11.58 -0.05 -7.22
CA MET A 181 -10.71 0.03 -6.06
C MET A 181 -11.03 1.23 -5.17
N ASP A 182 -11.08 0.98 -3.87
CA ASP A 182 -11.26 1.98 -2.83
C ASP A 182 -9.92 2.49 -2.28
N CYS A 183 -9.78 3.81 -2.27
CA CYS A 183 -8.65 4.55 -1.75
C CYS A 183 -9.07 5.30 -0.47
N LEU A 184 -9.60 4.56 0.51
CA LEU A 184 -10.03 5.06 1.82
C LEU A 184 -11.25 6.00 1.74
N GLY A 185 -12.29 5.56 1.03
CA GLY A 185 -13.56 6.26 0.89
C GLY A 185 -13.73 7.04 -0.41
N VAL A 186 -12.72 7.07 -1.27
CA VAL A 186 -12.77 7.67 -2.62
C VAL A 186 -12.33 6.65 -3.68
N PRO A 187 -12.82 6.77 -4.93
CA PRO A 187 -12.32 5.95 -6.03
C PRO A 187 -10.82 6.18 -6.26
N CYS A 188 -10.06 5.10 -6.40
CA CYS A 188 -8.61 5.21 -6.58
C CYS A 188 -8.19 5.91 -7.87
N ASN A 189 -8.98 5.83 -8.94
CA ASN A 189 -8.74 6.52 -10.20
C ASN A 189 -9.47 7.88 -10.31
N GLY A 190 -10.06 8.37 -9.21
CA GLY A 190 -10.73 9.68 -9.15
C GLY A 190 -9.78 10.83 -8.83
N GLN A 191 -10.16 12.06 -9.17
CA GLN A 191 -9.36 13.27 -8.90
C GLN A 191 -9.42 13.73 -7.44
N ALA A 192 -10.53 13.50 -6.73
CA ALA A 192 -10.67 13.90 -5.33
C ALA A 192 -9.67 13.17 -4.43
N SER A 193 -8.98 13.91 -3.55
CA SER A 193 -8.10 13.34 -2.52
C SER A 193 -8.90 12.65 -1.41
N ALA A 194 -8.26 11.72 -0.70
CA ALA A 194 -8.86 11.08 0.47
C ALA A 194 -8.66 11.94 1.73
N ASP A 195 -9.74 12.51 2.27
CA ASP A 195 -9.69 13.39 3.45
C ASP A 195 -9.72 12.63 4.79
N GLY A 196 -10.10 11.35 4.76
CA GLY A 196 -10.27 10.52 5.94
C GLY A 196 -11.53 10.84 6.74
N PRO A 197 -11.61 10.38 8.00
CA PRO A 197 -12.79 10.59 8.83
C PRO A 197 -13.01 12.06 9.20
N GLN A 198 -14.29 12.40 9.40
CA GLN A 198 -14.69 13.69 9.94
C GLN A 198 -14.37 13.77 11.44
N GLY A 199 -13.84 14.91 11.89
CA GLY A 199 -13.58 15.15 13.30
C GLY A 199 -12.39 16.07 13.56
N ALA A 200 -11.97 16.14 14.82
CA ALA A 200 -10.86 16.97 15.25
C ALA A 200 -9.53 16.24 15.06
N TRP A 201 -8.79 16.64 14.03
CA TRP A 201 -7.43 16.18 13.77
C TRP A 201 -6.44 16.91 14.67
N THR A 202 -5.46 16.18 15.19
CA THR A 202 -4.40 16.73 16.04
C THR A 202 -3.11 16.90 15.24
N PRO A 203 -2.58 18.11 15.10
CA PRO A 203 -1.31 18.35 14.42
C PRO A 203 -0.16 17.54 15.05
N GLN A 204 0.77 17.09 14.21
CA GLN A 204 2.00 16.43 14.63
C GLN A 204 3.21 17.17 14.07
N ASP A 205 4.33 17.07 14.77
CA ASP A 205 5.60 17.51 14.22
C ASP A 205 6.04 16.56 13.09
N ALA A 206 6.62 17.11 12.03
CA ALA A 206 7.18 16.29 10.96
C ALA A 206 8.37 15.47 11.50
N PRO A 207 8.44 14.16 11.22
CA PRO A 207 9.48 13.30 11.77
C PRO A 207 10.85 13.64 11.15
N SER A 208 11.88 13.70 11.99
CA SER A 208 13.26 13.94 11.55
C SER A 208 13.91 12.64 11.07
N LEU A 209 13.63 12.27 9.83
CA LEU A 209 14.16 11.04 9.22
C LEU A 209 15.41 11.33 8.36
N PRO A 210 16.39 10.41 8.33
CA PRO A 210 17.58 10.54 7.48
C PRO A 210 17.23 10.62 6.00
N VAL A 211 18.05 11.36 5.24
CA VAL A 211 17.93 11.44 3.77
C VAL A 211 18.75 10.30 3.17
N LYS A 212 18.07 9.32 2.58
CA LYS A 212 18.70 8.13 1.98
C LYS A 212 18.53 8.06 0.46
N TYR A 213 17.42 8.61 -0.01
CA TYR A 213 17.02 8.69 -1.41
C TYR A 213 16.50 10.10 -1.71
N ARG A 214 16.32 10.42 -2.99
CA ARG A 214 15.84 11.73 -3.41
C ARG A 214 14.50 12.09 -2.74
N LEU A 215 14.43 13.27 -2.13
CA LEU A 215 13.25 13.74 -1.40
C LEU A 215 12.17 14.32 -2.31
N SER A 216 12.52 14.67 -3.54
CA SER A 216 11.61 15.24 -4.54
C SER A 216 11.77 14.61 -5.91
N ILE A 217 10.72 14.71 -6.70
CA ILE A 217 10.59 14.24 -8.07
C ILE A 217 9.96 15.39 -8.86
N ASP A 218 10.69 15.96 -9.81
CA ASP A 218 10.24 17.11 -10.61
C ASP A 218 9.63 18.22 -9.74
N GLU A 219 10.36 18.58 -8.67
CA GLU A 219 9.99 19.55 -7.64
C GLU A 219 8.89 19.11 -6.65
N SER A 220 8.03 18.14 -7.00
CA SER A 220 7.03 17.58 -6.08
C SER A 220 7.67 16.69 -5.00
N PRO A 221 7.10 16.63 -3.77
CA PRO A 221 7.52 15.68 -2.74
C PRO A 221 7.51 14.22 -3.24
N ASN A 222 8.52 13.43 -2.88
CA ASN A 222 8.60 12.04 -3.28
C ASN A 222 7.53 11.20 -2.55
N PRO A 223 6.62 10.49 -3.25
CA PRO A 223 5.59 9.67 -2.61
C PRO A 223 6.14 8.62 -1.62
N ALA A 224 7.32 8.04 -1.88
CA ALA A 224 7.95 7.10 -0.95
C ALA A 224 8.33 7.76 0.37
N ARG A 225 8.75 9.04 0.32
CA ARG A 225 9.05 9.84 1.51
C ARG A 225 7.82 10.13 2.33
N VAL A 226 6.72 10.46 1.67
CA VAL A 226 5.45 10.70 2.37
C VAL A 226 5.00 9.43 3.10
N VAL A 227 5.13 8.24 2.50
CA VAL A 227 4.83 6.98 3.21
C VAL A 227 5.78 6.73 4.38
N GLU A 228 7.07 7.01 4.24
CA GLU A 228 8.05 6.89 5.33
C GLU A 228 7.66 7.77 6.53
N GLU A 229 7.23 9.01 6.27
CA GLU A 229 6.80 9.96 7.30
C GLU A 229 5.49 9.54 7.97
N LEU A 230 4.50 9.09 7.20
CA LEU A 230 3.25 8.56 7.76
C LEU A 230 3.53 7.32 8.64
N LEU A 231 4.40 6.42 8.21
CA LEU A 231 4.78 5.24 8.97
C LEU A 231 5.50 5.63 10.27
N ALA A 232 6.43 6.58 10.20
CA ALA A 232 7.16 7.07 11.38
C ALA A 232 6.22 7.73 12.41
N VAL A 233 5.18 8.44 11.96
CA VAL A 233 4.16 9.05 12.82
C VAL A 233 3.25 7.99 13.47
N MET A 234 2.99 6.88 12.78
CA MET A 234 2.29 5.74 13.39
C MET A 234 3.14 5.01 14.44
N GLY A 235 4.46 5.16 14.38
CA GLY A 235 5.40 4.68 15.41
C GLY A 235 5.45 3.16 15.56
N GLU A 236 5.90 2.71 16.73
CA GLU A 236 6.16 1.30 17.05
C GLU A 236 4.94 0.40 16.82
N ASP A 237 3.72 0.94 16.96
CA ASP A 237 2.51 0.20 16.67
C ASP A 237 2.52 -0.38 15.25
N ALA A 238 2.87 0.43 14.25
CA ALA A 238 2.90 -0.01 12.85
C ALA A 238 3.98 -1.08 12.57
N GLU A 239 4.95 -1.23 13.48
CA GLU A 239 6.04 -2.20 13.40
C GLU A 239 5.74 -3.51 14.13
N GLN A 240 4.62 -3.60 14.85
CA GLN A 240 4.21 -4.85 15.51
C GLN A 240 3.68 -5.88 14.50
N PRO A 241 4.21 -7.11 14.47
CA PRO A 241 3.69 -8.14 13.57
C PRO A 241 2.28 -8.60 14.00
N THR A 242 1.45 -8.90 13.02
CA THR A 242 0.10 -9.47 13.21
C THR A 242 -0.08 -10.73 12.38
N GLY A 243 -1.17 -11.48 12.58
CA GLY A 243 -1.54 -12.52 11.62
C GLY A 243 -1.88 -11.93 10.25
N PHE A 244 -1.62 -12.67 9.17
CA PHE A 244 -2.02 -12.26 7.84
C PHE A 244 -3.53 -12.42 7.63
N VAL A 245 -4.18 -11.38 7.12
CA VAL A 245 -5.59 -11.45 6.70
C VAL A 245 -5.73 -10.98 5.26
N ALA A 246 -6.02 -11.93 4.37
CA ALA A 246 -6.22 -11.64 2.95
C ALA A 246 -7.41 -10.67 2.76
N GLY A 247 -7.20 -9.63 1.94
CA GLY A 247 -8.23 -8.63 1.63
C GLY A 247 -8.50 -7.59 2.72
N SER A 248 -7.91 -7.74 3.91
CA SER A 248 -8.08 -6.82 5.04
C SER A 248 -6.73 -6.33 5.55
N PRO A 249 -5.99 -5.55 4.75
CA PRO A 249 -4.68 -5.05 5.17
C PRO A 249 -4.79 -4.13 6.38
N ARG A 250 -3.90 -4.36 7.35
CA ARG A 250 -3.78 -3.55 8.57
C ARG A 250 -3.45 -2.10 8.24
N LEU A 251 -2.35 -1.90 7.49
CA LEU A 251 -1.88 -0.59 7.09
C LEU A 251 -2.26 -0.34 5.64
N VAL A 252 -2.88 0.81 5.39
CA VAL A 252 -3.20 1.30 4.04
C VAL A 252 -2.78 2.76 3.97
N PHE A 253 -1.93 3.08 2.99
CA PHE A 253 -1.53 4.45 2.66
C PHE A 253 -2.03 4.78 1.27
N VAL A 254 -2.68 5.93 1.13
CA VAL A 254 -3.08 6.51 -0.14
C VAL A 254 -2.30 7.79 -0.30
N VAL A 255 -1.43 7.86 -1.31
CA VAL A 255 -0.61 9.03 -1.61
C VAL A 255 -0.98 9.55 -2.99
N SER A 256 -1.33 10.82 -3.09
CA SER A 256 -1.75 11.46 -4.32
C SER A 256 -0.74 12.53 -4.69
N ALA A 257 0.04 12.29 -5.75
CA ALA A 257 1.05 13.21 -6.27
C ALA A 257 0.45 14.02 -7.42
N ASN A 258 0.32 15.33 -7.22
CA ASN A 258 -0.27 16.29 -8.15
C ASN A 258 -1.65 15.84 -8.67
N ALA A 259 -2.44 15.19 -7.82
CA ALA A 259 -3.70 14.56 -8.24
C ALA A 259 -4.91 15.50 -8.20
N GLU A 260 -4.75 16.70 -7.65
CA GLU A 260 -5.81 17.68 -7.44
C GLU A 260 -5.27 19.09 -7.63
N GLY A 261 -6.07 19.95 -8.27
CA GLY A 261 -5.71 21.36 -8.48
C GLY A 261 -4.61 21.59 -9.52
N GLN A 262 -4.05 22.80 -9.51
CA GLN A 262 -2.96 23.21 -10.42
C GLN A 262 -1.61 23.35 -9.71
N ASP A 263 -1.58 23.11 -8.40
CA ASP A 263 -0.37 23.24 -7.58
C ASP A 263 0.42 21.93 -7.57
N LEU A 264 1.75 22.05 -7.49
CA LEU A 264 2.62 20.91 -7.18
C LEU A 264 2.41 20.55 -5.71
N MET A 265 1.65 19.49 -5.47
CA MET A 265 1.19 19.12 -4.14
C MET A 265 1.14 17.61 -4.02
N THR A 266 1.59 17.10 -2.87
CA THR A 266 1.38 15.71 -2.50
C THR A 266 0.52 15.65 -1.25
N THR A 267 -0.63 14.99 -1.37
CA THR A 267 -1.52 14.69 -0.24
C THR A 267 -1.42 13.21 0.09
N ALA A 268 -1.57 12.86 1.36
CA ALA A 268 -1.61 11.47 1.75
C ALA A 268 -2.52 11.22 2.94
N LEU A 269 -3.09 10.02 2.97
CA LEU A 269 -3.86 9.49 4.08
C LEU A 269 -3.39 8.06 4.37
N GLY A 270 -2.97 7.82 5.61
CA GLY A 270 -2.62 6.53 6.17
C GLY A 270 -3.67 6.07 7.18
N ARG A 271 -3.99 4.78 7.16
CA ARG A 271 -4.86 4.10 8.13
C ARG A 271 -4.14 2.90 8.72
N ASN A 272 -4.05 2.85 10.04
CA ASN A 272 -3.72 1.65 10.80
C ASN A 272 -4.99 1.12 11.47
N SER A 273 -5.55 0.03 10.95
CA SER A 273 -6.80 -0.55 11.46
C SER A 273 -6.63 -1.47 12.67
N VAL A 274 -5.39 -1.65 13.16
CA VAL A 274 -5.11 -2.42 14.38
C VAL A 274 -4.12 -1.63 15.22
N VAL A 275 -4.60 -1.06 16.32
CA VAL A 275 -3.79 -0.32 17.29
C VAL A 275 -3.74 -1.14 18.58
N PHE A 276 -2.55 -1.30 19.18
CA PHE A 276 -2.35 -2.12 20.39
C PHE A 276 -2.63 -1.33 21.67
N ASP A 277 -3.70 -0.56 21.64
CA ASP A 277 -4.22 0.25 22.74
C ASP A 277 -5.60 -0.29 23.15
N ASP A 278 -6.02 -0.13 24.40
CA ASP A 278 -7.31 -0.64 24.88
C ASP A 278 -8.50 0.24 24.48
N GLU A 279 -8.29 1.54 24.27
CA GLU A 279 -9.30 2.53 23.92
C GLU A 279 -9.37 2.81 22.40
N ILE A 280 -8.24 2.74 21.70
CA ILE A 280 -8.16 3.09 20.27
C ILE A 280 -8.29 1.85 19.37
N GLY A 281 -9.21 1.93 18.40
CA GLY A 281 -9.45 0.88 17.41
C GLY A 281 -8.75 1.14 16.07
N THR A 282 -8.57 2.40 15.70
CA THR A 282 -7.95 2.78 14.42
C THR A 282 -7.21 4.10 14.56
N MET A 283 -6.00 4.17 14.02
CA MET A 283 -5.24 5.40 13.89
C MET A 283 -5.25 5.84 12.43
N TRP A 284 -5.52 7.12 12.21
CA TRP A 284 -5.39 7.77 10.92
C TRP A 284 -4.29 8.81 10.98
N VAL A 285 -3.53 8.93 9.89
CA VAL A 285 -2.52 9.96 9.72
C VAL A 285 -2.74 10.60 8.37
N ARG A 286 -2.70 11.93 8.28
CA ARG A 286 -2.76 12.63 7.00
C ARG A 286 -1.55 13.52 6.84
N SER A 287 -1.15 13.75 5.59
CA SER A 287 -0.09 14.69 5.25
C SER A 287 -0.49 15.55 4.06
N LEU A 288 -0.08 16.81 4.10
CA LEU A 288 -0.15 17.77 3.01
C LEU A 288 1.24 18.38 2.82
N GLN A 289 1.78 18.25 1.61
CA GLN A 289 3.13 18.71 1.30
C GLN A 289 3.15 19.49 -0.01
N MET A 290 3.81 20.64 0.04
CA MET A 290 4.02 21.53 -1.10
C MET A 290 5.49 21.98 -1.14
N PRO A 291 6.08 22.17 -2.33
CA PRO A 291 7.45 22.64 -2.46
C PRO A 291 7.71 23.94 -1.70
N GLY A 292 8.77 23.97 -0.89
CA GLY A 292 9.20 25.15 -0.14
C GLY A 292 8.35 25.50 1.09
N LEU A 293 7.32 24.73 1.41
CA LEU A 293 6.51 24.90 2.61
C LEU A 293 6.83 23.82 3.66
N PRO A 294 6.62 24.10 4.96
CA PRO A 294 6.70 23.08 5.99
C PRO A 294 5.71 21.94 5.73
N VAL A 295 6.13 20.71 6.03
CA VAL A 295 5.28 19.53 5.97
C VAL A 295 4.18 19.64 7.02
N ASP A 296 2.92 19.56 6.59
CA ASP A 296 1.76 19.46 7.49
C ASP A 296 1.40 17.99 7.68
N ILE A 297 1.39 17.53 8.93
CA ILE A 297 0.97 16.19 9.32
C ILE A 297 -0.01 16.32 10.50
N SER A 298 -1.06 15.52 10.46
CA SER A 298 -2.00 15.41 11.58
C SER A 298 -2.44 13.96 11.79
N THR A 299 -2.84 13.64 13.01
CA THR A 299 -3.40 12.34 13.39
C THR A 299 -4.85 12.47 13.82
N PHE A 300 -5.59 11.37 13.65
CA PHE A 300 -6.93 11.21 14.18
C PHE A 300 -7.07 9.80 14.77
N MET A 301 -7.39 9.74 16.06
CA MET A 301 -7.56 8.49 16.79
C MET A 301 -9.04 8.15 16.87
N GLN A 302 -9.42 7.02 16.30
CA GLN A 302 -10.79 6.53 16.33
C GLN A 302 -10.95 5.50 17.46
N PRO A 303 -11.87 5.72 18.41
CA PRO A 303 -12.12 4.77 19.49
C PRO A 303 -12.54 3.40 18.98
N ARG A 304 -12.25 2.37 19.78
CA ARG A 304 -12.77 1.02 19.55
C ARG A 304 -14.28 0.99 19.79
N GLU A 305 -15.02 0.38 18.86
CA GLU A 305 -16.46 0.12 18.99
C GLU A 305 -16.76 -1.07 19.93
#